data_AF-A0A662V871-F1
#
_entry.id   AF-A0A662V871-F1
#
_cell.length_a   1.000
_cell.length_b   1.000
_cell.length_c   1.000
_cell.angle_alpha   90.00
_cell.angle_beta   90.00
_cell.angle_gamma   90.00
#
_symmetry.space_group_name_H-M   'P 1'
#
loop_
_entity.id
_entity.type
_entity.pdbx_description
1 polymer ?
#
loop_
_entity_poly.entity_id
_entity_poly.type
_entity_poly.pdbx_seq_one_letter_code
_entity_poly.pdbx_strand_id
1 'polypeptide(L)'
;MGLREVLGDYFKPYTPGVPLEIMGERDWEQLWLKGRDDIVAKSILVKRGMLDCITLVESVKFDIRNREVLLKLSNSITCTLVDLPEPEEIREIAQNPVRVMVFSTKGKVVCHVNKVYGGSYDIARIVRAIEERGVSPLKVLVAGYGYVPERMMLRMMLPRILSLFKVDGIPVYALQLTPAATGKSSFMLRNRIAFNWAYCSEAPSLAYLVYNAKDGFPGVVHYRSGVGFDGVEKWSQQPLRISKDLEMFLTGMEQGVWSRGVATPLQEVTKFLNMFFAGNIVTRGAKSDREEAYSVLVGVMPPSQFLDRIAVVDVTLEDVDALRHYTGYVLPDSILRGLVQHYEREASKIRDVSSSLSKRYERHSRAVQRVLLALGVKHNPDDADAIVMDGFSRHWHRVI
;
A
#
# COMPACT_ATOMS: atom_id res chain seq x y z
N MET A 1 -9.02 2.30 30.15
CA MET A 1 -10.16 1.54 29.61
C MET A 1 -9.85 1.30 28.14
N GLY A 2 -9.42 0.08 27.85
CA GLY A 2 -8.39 -0.19 26.84
C GLY A 2 -8.91 -0.60 25.47
N LEU A 3 -8.07 -0.41 24.45
CA LEU A 3 -8.28 -0.87 23.07
C LEU A 3 -8.64 -2.38 22.99
N ARG A 4 -8.17 -3.17 23.96
CA ARG A 4 -8.54 -4.59 24.15
C ARG A 4 -10.01 -4.81 24.49
N GLU A 5 -10.65 -3.90 25.21
CA GLU A 5 -12.06 -4.05 25.56
C GLU A 5 -13.00 -3.72 24.39
N VAL A 6 -12.54 -2.89 23.44
CA VAL A 6 -13.29 -2.53 22.22
C VAL A 6 -13.11 -3.58 21.13
N LEU A 7 -11.85 -4.02 20.91
CA LEU A 7 -11.48 -4.79 19.74
C LEU A 7 -10.78 -6.12 20.05
N GLY A 8 -10.67 -6.51 21.33
CA GLY A 8 -9.88 -7.66 21.77
C GLY A 8 -10.16 -8.94 21.00
N ASP A 9 -11.45 -9.22 20.75
CA ASP A 9 -11.88 -10.44 20.06
C ASP A 9 -11.51 -10.46 18.56
N TYR A 10 -11.31 -9.27 17.97
CA TYR A 10 -10.95 -9.13 16.56
C TYR A 10 -9.45 -9.33 16.33
N PHE A 11 -8.60 -9.06 17.31
CA PHE A 11 -7.16 -9.23 17.15
C PHE A 11 -6.79 -10.69 16.93
N LYS A 12 -6.03 -10.97 15.87
CA LYS A 12 -5.56 -12.31 15.51
C LYS A 12 -4.04 -12.39 15.49
N PRO A 13 -3.45 -13.54 15.83
CA PRO A 13 -2.02 -13.79 15.62
C PRO A 13 -1.64 -13.49 14.17
N TYR A 14 -0.48 -12.85 13.97
CA TYR A 14 -0.02 -12.44 12.65
C TYR A 14 1.21 -13.20 12.21
N THR A 15 1.16 -13.70 10.98
CA THR A 15 2.33 -14.22 10.27
C THR A 15 2.68 -13.27 9.13
N PRO A 16 3.88 -12.66 9.11
CA PRO A 16 4.30 -11.74 8.07
C PRO A 16 4.11 -12.30 6.65
N GLY A 17 3.44 -11.51 5.81
CA GLY A 17 3.18 -11.89 4.42
C GLY A 17 2.12 -12.99 4.23
N VAL A 18 1.36 -13.35 5.26
CA VAL A 18 0.21 -14.26 5.16
C VAL A 18 -1.08 -13.46 5.40
N PRO A 19 -2.11 -13.59 4.52
CA PRO A 19 -3.41 -12.99 4.76
C PRO A 19 -4.11 -13.62 5.96
N LEU A 20 -4.75 -12.82 6.82
CA LEU A 20 -5.40 -13.38 8.00
C LEU A 20 -6.63 -14.21 7.65
N GLU A 21 -7.33 -13.84 6.58
CA GLU A 21 -8.55 -14.48 6.11
C GLU A 21 -8.34 -15.93 5.66
N ILE A 22 -7.10 -16.33 5.34
CA ILE A 22 -6.79 -17.71 4.90
C ILE A 22 -6.48 -18.63 6.08
N MET A 23 -6.17 -18.09 7.27
CA MET A 23 -5.73 -18.89 8.42
C MET A 23 -6.83 -19.78 8.99
N GLY A 24 -8.10 -19.51 8.65
CA GLY A 24 -9.23 -20.39 8.97
C GLY A 24 -9.39 -21.57 8.01
N GLU A 25 -8.65 -21.61 6.90
CA GLU A 25 -8.70 -22.70 5.93
C GLU A 25 -7.89 -23.90 6.44
N ARG A 26 -8.41 -25.12 6.26
CA ARG A 26 -7.67 -26.34 6.56
C ARG A 26 -6.45 -26.44 5.65
N ASP A 27 -5.29 -26.79 6.22
CA ASP A 27 -4.02 -26.93 5.49
C ASP A 27 -3.56 -25.65 4.77
N TRP A 28 -3.98 -24.47 5.26
CA TRP A 28 -3.68 -23.18 4.63
C TRP A 28 -2.18 -22.97 4.39
N GLU A 29 -1.31 -23.44 5.29
CA GLU A 29 0.15 -23.29 5.17
C GLU A 29 0.67 -23.97 3.89
N GLN A 30 0.23 -25.20 3.63
CA GLN A 30 0.63 -25.95 2.44
C GLN A 30 0.04 -25.33 1.18
N LEU A 31 -1.22 -24.91 1.23
CA LEU A 31 -1.89 -24.27 0.09
C LEU A 31 -1.24 -22.92 -0.25
N TRP A 32 -0.85 -22.15 0.75
CA TRP A 32 -0.19 -20.86 0.61
C TRP A 32 1.25 -20.99 0.09
N LEU A 33 2.00 -21.97 0.59
CA LEU A 33 3.34 -22.29 0.10
C LEU A 33 3.30 -22.60 -1.40
N LYS A 34 2.39 -23.47 -1.83
CA LYS A 34 2.15 -23.80 -3.25
C LYS A 34 1.77 -22.59 -4.10
N GLY A 35 1.13 -21.59 -3.52
CA GLY A 35 0.71 -20.39 -4.25
C GLY A 35 1.77 -19.29 -4.35
N ARG A 36 2.86 -19.38 -3.59
CA ARG A 36 3.95 -18.38 -3.59
C ARG A 36 5.28 -18.90 -4.09
N ASP A 37 5.54 -20.21 -3.95
CA ASP A 37 6.79 -20.81 -4.38
C ASP A 37 6.66 -21.34 -5.82
N ASP A 38 7.36 -20.68 -6.74
CA ASP A 38 7.38 -21.02 -8.17
C ASP A 38 7.83 -22.46 -8.43
N ILE A 39 8.88 -22.91 -7.74
CA ILE A 39 9.49 -24.23 -7.95
C ILE A 39 8.54 -25.30 -7.46
N VAL A 40 7.97 -25.14 -6.26
CA VAL A 40 7.00 -26.08 -5.70
C VAL A 40 5.76 -26.16 -6.58
N ALA A 41 5.22 -25.01 -6.98
CA ALA A 41 3.99 -24.94 -7.79
C ALA A 41 4.16 -25.64 -9.13
N LYS A 42 5.21 -25.27 -9.88
CA LYS A 42 5.50 -25.84 -11.20
C LYS A 42 5.84 -27.32 -11.10
N SER A 43 6.61 -27.74 -10.09
CA SER A 43 6.96 -29.16 -9.89
C SER A 43 5.71 -30.02 -9.66
N ILE A 44 4.76 -29.53 -8.86
CA ILE A 44 3.48 -30.22 -8.64
C ILE A 44 2.67 -30.27 -9.94
N LEU A 45 2.54 -29.14 -10.64
CA LEU A 45 1.76 -29.06 -11.87
C LEU A 45 2.32 -29.96 -12.98
N VAL A 46 3.65 -30.02 -13.14
CA VAL A 46 4.34 -30.94 -14.08
C VAL A 46 4.12 -32.40 -13.69
N LYS A 47 4.26 -32.74 -12.40
CA LYS A 47 4.17 -34.13 -11.94
C LYS A 47 2.74 -34.68 -11.93
N ARG A 48 1.75 -33.85 -11.56
CA ARG A 48 0.37 -34.28 -11.29
C ARG A 48 -0.64 -33.78 -12.32
N GLY A 49 -0.28 -32.83 -13.17
CA GLY A 49 -1.21 -32.17 -14.09
C GLY A 49 -2.21 -31.22 -13.42
N MET A 50 -2.20 -31.12 -12.09
CA MET A 50 -3.11 -30.25 -11.32
C MET A 50 -2.42 -29.66 -10.07
N LEU A 51 -2.87 -28.47 -9.67
CA LEU A 51 -2.39 -27.73 -8.51
C LEU A 51 -3.57 -27.04 -7.81
N ASP A 52 -3.81 -27.39 -6.54
CA ASP A 52 -4.70 -26.63 -5.64
C ASP A 52 -3.83 -25.78 -4.70
N CYS A 53 -4.04 -24.47 -4.71
CA CYS A 53 -3.27 -23.53 -3.91
C CYS A 53 -4.08 -22.27 -3.53
N ILE A 54 -3.57 -21.55 -2.53
CA ILE A 54 -4.03 -20.21 -2.19
C ILE A 54 -2.93 -19.24 -2.63
N THR A 55 -3.28 -18.23 -3.42
CA THR A 55 -2.30 -17.28 -3.99
C THR A 55 -2.87 -15.87 -4.07
N LEU A 56 -2.03 -14.90 -4.45
CA LEU A 56 -2.47 -13.58 -4.90
C LEU A 56 -2.37 -13.52 -6.42
N VAL A 57 -3.32 -12.84 -7.05
CA VAL A 57 -3.23 -12.52 -8.47
C VAL A 57 -2.25 -11.35 -8.65
N GLU A 58 -1.22 -11.58 -9.45
CA GLU A 58 -0.21 -10.61 -9.79
C GLU A 58 -0.67 -9.65 -10.88
N SER A 59 -1.34 -10.14 -11.92
CA SER A 59 -1.86 -9.33 -13.01
C SER A 59 -3.00 -10.07 -13.70
N VAL A 60 -3.91 -9.30 -14.31
CA VAL A 60 -5.06 -9.79 -15.07
C VAL A 60 -4.95 -9.25 -16.48
N LYS A 61 -5.09 -10.12 -17.49
CA LYS A 61 -5.08 -9.75 -18.90
C LYS A 61 -6.37 -10.22 -19.56
N PHE A 62 -7.01 -9.30 -20.27
CA PHE A 62 -8.18 -9.60 -21.09
C PHE A 62 -7.75 -9.85 -22.53
N ASP A 63 -8.00 -11.05 -23.04
CA ASP A 63 -7.84 -11.40 -24.44
C ASP A 63 -9.20 -11.38 -25.13
N ILE A 64 -9.56 -10.21 -25.66
CA ILE A 64 -10.86 -9.99 -26.32
C ILE A 64 -11.01 -10.88 -27.56
N ARG A 65 -9.91 -11.18 -28.25
CA ARG A 65 -9.94 -11.97 -29.50
C ARG A 65 -10.34 -13.41 -29.22
N ASN A 66 -9.76 -14.00 -28.18
CA ASN A 66 -10.06 -15.37 -27.77
C ASN A 66 -11.22 -15.46 -26.76
N ARG A 67 -11.74 -14.31 -26.29
CA ARG A 67 -12.73 -14.21 -25.21
C ARG A 67 -12.23 -14.90 -23.94
N GLU A 68 -11.02 -14.57 -23.52
CA GLU A 68 -10.37 -15.18 -22.37
C GLU A 68 -9.90 -14.15 -21.35
N VAL A 69 -9.89 -14.55 -20.08
CA VAL A 69 -9.23 -13.81 -19.00
C VAL A 69 -8.05 -14.64 -18.53
N LEU A 70 -6.84 -14.07 -18.62
CA LEU A 70 -5.62 -14.70 -18.15
C LEU A 70 -5.21 -14.10 -16.81
N LEU A 71 -4.90 -14.97 -15.85
CA LEU A 71 -4.39 -14.63 -14.55
C LEU A 71 -2.90 -14.96 -14.49
N LYS A 72 -2.09 -14.02 -14.02
CA LYS A 72 -0.72 -14.27 -13.57
C LYS A 72 -0.74 -14.41 -12.06
N LEU A 73 -0.35 -15.56 -11.52
CA LEU A 73 -0.37 -15.86 -10.09
C LEU A 73 0.99 -15.51 -9.43
N SER A 74 1.03 -15.41 -8.10
CA SER A 74 2.26 -15.04 -7.37
C SER A 74 3.39 -16.08 -7.44
N ASN A 75 3.07 -17.31 -7.84
CA ASN A 75 4.04 -18.34 -8.17
C ASN A 75 4.40 -18.32 -9.67
N SER A 76 4.24 -17.18 -10.37
CA SER A 76 4.57 -16.98 -11.78
C SER A 76 3.84 -17.89 -12.79
N ILE A 77 2.85 -18.67 -12.36
CA ILE A 77 1.98 -19.43 -13.28
C ILE A 77 1.03 -18.46 -13.97
N THR A 78 0.94 -18.57 -15.29
CA THR A 78 -0.10 -17.93 -16.10
C THR A 78 -1.16 -18.96 -16.44
N CYS A 79 -2.42 -18.71 -16.12
CA CYS A 79 -3.54 -19.60 -16.42
C CYS A 79 -4.72 -18.83 -17.02
N THR A 80 -5.48 -19.47 -17.90
CA THR A 80 -6.77 -18.94 -18.36
C THR A 80 -7.87 -19.35 -17.41
N LEU A 81 -8.69 -18.39 -17.02
CA LEU A 81 -9.87 -18.61 -16.21
C LEU A 81 -10.97 -19.31 -17.03
N VAL A 82 -11.43 -20.47 -16.58
CA VAL A 82 -12.37 -21.32 -17.34
C VAL A 82 -13.80 -20.76 -17.34
N ASP A 83 -14.23 -20.22 -16.20
CA ASP A 83 -15.56 -19.63 -16.03
C ASP A 83 -15.38 -18.11 -15.94
N LEU A 84 -15.77 -17.39 -17.00
CA LEU A 84 -15.63 -15.94 -17.06
C LEU A 84 -16.57 -15.30 -16.04
N PRO A 85 -16.04 -14.68 -14.97
CA PRO A 85 -16.84 -14.04 -13.94
C PRO A 85 -17.41 -12.71 -14.46
N GLU A 86 -18.38 -12.17 -13.73
CA GLU A 86 -18.80 -10.79 -13.92
C GLU A 86 -17.63 -9.81 -13.62
N PRO A 87 -17.63 -8.60 -14.19
CA PRO A 87 -16.54 -7.63 -14.02
C PRO A 87 -16.18 -7.35 -12.54
N GLU A 88 -17.18 -7.29 -11.66
CA GLU A 88 -17.03 -7.07 -10.24
C GLU A 88 -16.27 -8.22 -9.57
N GLU A 89 -16.57 -9.46 -9.94
CA GLU A 89 -15.88 -10.65 -9.40
C GLU A 89 -14.42 -10.70 -9.88
N ILE A 90 -14.14 -10.32 -11.13
CA ILE A 90 -12.75 -10.20 -11.62
C ILE A 90 -11.97 -9.19 -10.79
N ARG A 91 -12.61 -8.07 -10.43
CA ARG A 91 -12.00 -7.06 -9.56
C ARG A 91 -11.73 -7.63 -8.17
N GLU A 92 -12.64 -8.39 -7.59
CA GLU A 92 -12.42 -9.03 -6.29
C GLU A 92 -11.29 -10.06 -6.34
N ILE A 93 -11.23 -10.89 -7.38
CA ILE A 93 -10.16 -11.86 -7.64
C ILE A 93 -8.79 -11.16 -7.73
N ALA A 94 -8.72 -10.01 -8.40
CA ALA A 94 -7.48 -9.25 -8.55
C ALA A 94 -7.01 -8.57 -7.26
N GLN A 95 -7.93 -8.33 -6.31
CA GLN A 95 -7.68 -7.52 -5.10
C GLN A 95 -7.47 -8.34 -3.83
N ASN A 96 -7.87 -9.60 -3.83
CA ASN A 96 -7.89 -10.44 -2.65
C ASN A 96 -7.10 -11.74 -2.85
N PRO A 97 -6.69 -12.42 -1.77
CA PRO A 97 -6.22 -13.80 -1.87
C PRO A 97 -7.32 -14.69 -2.44
N VAL A 98 -6.92 -15.67 -3.23
CA VAL A 98 -7.84 -16.60 -3.89
C VAL A 98 -7.37 -18.03 -3.72
N ARG A 99 -8.30 -18.97 -3.53
CA ARG A 99 -8.05 -20.41 -3.69
C ARG A 99 -8.33 -20.76 -5.14
N VAL A 100 -7.31 -21.28 -5.81
CA VAL A 100 -7.38 -21.63 -7.23
C VAL A 100 -7.03 -23.09 -7.44
N MET A 101 -7.77 -23.72 -8.34
CA MET A 101 -7.43 -25.02 -8.88
C MET A 101 -6.92 -24.84 -10.31
N VAL A 102 -5.65 -25.13 -10.52
CA VAL A 102 -4.95 -24.98 -11.80
C VAL A 102 -4.77 -26.35 -12.44
N PHE A 103 -5.05 -26.44 -13.73
CA PHE A 103 -4.91 -27.66 -14.52
C PHE A 103 -3.98 -27.41 -15.72
N SER A 104 -3.08 -28.36 -15.95
CA SER A 104 -2.27 -28.42 -17.17
C SER A 104 -2.95 -29.35 -18.15
N THR A 105 -3.54 -28.79 -19.21
CA THR A 105 -4.15 -29.54 -20.31
C THR A 105 -3.22 -29.52 -21.53
N LYS A 106 -3.48 -30.37 -22.53
CA LYS A 106 -2.65 -30.43 -23.75
C LYS A 106 -2.68 -29.07 -24.46
N GLY A 107 -1.61 -28.29 -24.31
CA GLY A 107 -1.40 -27.00 -24.96
C GLY A 107 -1.85 -25.77 -24.15
N LYS A 108 -2.39 -25.93 -22.94
CA LYS A 108 -2.88 -24.78 -22.15
C LYS A 108 -2.84 -25.03 -20.65
N VAL A 109 -2.63 -23.97 -19.87
CA VAL A 109 -2.85 -23.97 -18.43
C VAL A 109 -4.13 -23.21 -18.14
N VAL A 110 -5.07 -23.86 -17.45
CA VAL A 110 -6.37 -23.27 -17.10
C VAL A 110 -6.57 -23.28 -15.59
N CYS A 111 -7.46 -22.44 -15.09
CA CYS A 111 -7.75 -22.39 -13.66
C CYS A 111 -9.22 -22.07 -13.36
N HIS A 112 -9.67 -22.57 -12.21
CA HIS A 112 -10.94 -22.19 -11.58
C HIS A 112 -10.63 -21.48 -10.25
N VAL A 113 -11.33 -20.38 -9.99
CA VAL A 113 -11.29 -19.71 -8.69
C VAL A 113 -12.37 -20.35 -7.82
N ASN A 114 -11.96 -21.13 -6.83
CA ASN A 114 -12.89 -21.84 -5.94
C ASN A 114 -13.41 -20.94 -4.82
N LYS A 115 -12.60 -19.96 -4.40
CA LYS A 115 -12.90 -19.07 -3.29
C LYS A 115 -12.10 -17.78 -3.39
N VAL A 116 -12.76 -16.65 -3.19
CA VAL A 116 -12.11 -15.37 -2.93
C VAL A 116 -12.13 -15.14 -1.43
N TYR A 117 -10.97 -14.88 -0.83
CA TYR A 117 -10.86 -14.61 0.60
C TYR A 117 -11.07 -13.12 0.87
N GLY A 118 -12.19 -12.79 1.48
CA GLY A 118 -12.49 -11.46 1.99
C GLY A 118 -13.48 -11.59 3.14
N GLY A 119 -13.14 -11.05 4.31
CA GLY A 119 -14.06 -11.01 5.43
C GLY A 119 -15.10 -9.92 5.24
N SER A 120 -16.38 -10.22 5.49
CA SER A 120 -17.39 -9.20 5.72
C SER A 120 -17.48 -8.94 7.22
N TYR A 121 -17.07 -7.74 7.63
CA TYR A 121 -17.22 -7.27 9.00
C TYR A 121 -18.19 -6.10 9.00
N ASP A 122 -19.01 -5.99 10.05
CA ASP A 122 -19.85 -4.81 10.29
C ASP A 122 -18.97 -3.65 10.78
N ILE A 123 -18.34 -2.97 9.81
CA ILE A 123 -17.47 -1.82 10.07
C ILE A 123 -18.23 -0.71 10.79
N ALA A 124 -19.52 -0.52 10.50
CA ALA A 124 -20.32 0.51 11.16
C ALA A 124 -20.48 0.21 12.66
N ARG A 125 -20.70 -1.05 13.04
CA ARG A 125 -20.71 -1.48 14.44
C ARG A 125 -19.36 -1.30 15.12
N ILE A 126 -18.26 -1.65 14.43
CA ILE A 126 -16.91 -1.47 14.97
C ILE A 126 -16.60 0.01 15.21
N VAL A 127 -16.93 0.89 14.26
CA VAL A 127 -16.75 2.35 14.40
C VAL A 127 -17.57 2.89 15.56
N ARG A 128 -18.86 2.53 15.68
CA ARG A 128 -19.69 2.95 16.82
C ARG A 128 -19.06 2.55 18.16
N ALA A 129 -18.55 1.32 18.26
CA ALA A 129 -17.89 0.86 19.48
C ALA A 129 -16.59 1.64 19.80
N ILE A 130 -15.84 2.08 18.78
CA ILE A 130 -14.65 2.93 18.95
C ILE A 130 -15.06 4.31 19.50
N GLU A 131 -16.10 4.91 18.91
CA GLU A 131 -16.63 6.23 19.27
C GLU A 131 -17.24 6.25 20.69
N GLU A 132 -18.13 5.30 21.00
CA GLU A 132 -18.80 5.18 22.30
C GLU A 132 -17.80 5.05 23.46
N ARG A 133 -16.63 4.46 23.21
CA ARG A 133 -15.57 4.31 24.21
C ARG A 133 -14.51 5.40 24.17
N GLY A 134 -14.66 6.40 23.31
CA GLY A 134 -13.74 7.53 23.18
C GLY A 134 -12.31 7.12 22.81
N VAL A 135 -12.13 6.00 22.08
CA VAL A 135 -10.81 5.55 21.66
C VAL A 135 -10.41 6.28 20.39
N SER A 136 -9.21 6.86 20.36
CA SER A 136 -8.69 7.54 19.16
C SER A 136 -8.58 6.56 17.98
N PRO A 137 -9.16 6.89 16.82
CA PRO A 137 -8.99 6.11 15.59
C PRO A 137 -7.53 5.86 15.21
N LEU A 138 -6.64 6.84 15.39
CA LEU A 138 -5.21 6.67 15.15
C LEU A 138 -4.63 5.54 16.00
N LYS A 139 -4.97 5.49 17.30
CA LYS A 139 -4.52 4.42 18.20
C LYS A 139 -5.04 3.05 17.74
N VAL A 140 -6.28 2.99 17.25
CA VAL A 140 -6.86 1.77 16.69
C VAL A 140 -6.10 1.31 15.46
N LEU A 141 -5.77 2.21 14.54
CA LEU A 141 -5.01 1.86 13.34
C LEU A 141 -3.59 1.39 13.69
N VAL A 142 -2.88 2.09 14.57
CA VAL A 142 -1.53 1.66 15.02
C VAL A 142 -1.57 0.28 15.67
N ALA A 143 -2.55 0.04 16.56
CA ALA A 143 -2.78 -1.28 17.13
C ALA A 143 -3.15 -2.31 16.07
N GLY A 144 -3.95 -1.92 15.06
CA GLY A 144 -4.33 -2.77 13.93
C GLY A 144 -3.16 -3.25 13.07
N TYR A 145 -2.06 -2.50 13.03
CA TYR A 145 -0.78 -2.95 12.44
C TYR A 145 0.05 -3.83 13.39
N GLY A 146 -0.41 -4.02 14.61
CA GLY A 146 0.18 -4.88 15.64
C GLY A 146 1.17 -4.20 16.55
N TYR A 147 1.18 -2.87 16.61
CA TYR A 147 2.07 -2.11 17.50
C TYR A 147 1.32 -1.61 18.72
N VAL A 148 2.01 -1.53 19.87
CA VAL A 148 1.47 -0.83 21.04
C VAL A 148 1.36 0.66 20.70
N PRO A 149 0.17 1.31 20.84
CA PRO A 149 -0.04 2.69 20.43
C PRO A 149 0.48 3.69 21.47
N GLU A 150 1.78 3.58 21.77
CA GLU A 150 2.53 4.52 22.60
C GLU A 150 3.00 5.71 21.77
N ARG A 151 3.40 6.80 22.46
CA ARG A 151 3.78 8.07 21.84
C ARG A 151 4.76 7.92 20.67
N MET A 152 5.81 7.11 20.86
CA MET A 152 6.83 6.89 19.84
C MET A 152 6.28 6.13 18.62
N MET A 153 5.46 5.09 18.83
CA MET A 153 4.87 4.35 17.73
C MET A 153 3.80 5.15 16.99
N LEU A 154 3.03 5.99 17.70
CA LEU A 154 2.10 6.93 17.08
C LEU A 154 2.87 7.90 16.17
N ARG A 155 3.98 8.46 16.66
CA ARG A 155 4.88 9.31 15.89
C ARG A 155 5.43 8.61 14.64
N MET A 156 5.94 7.38 14.78
CA MET A 156 6.55 6.65 13.67
C MET A 156 5.53 6.17 12.62
N MET A 157 4.32 5.81 13.06
CA MET A 157 3.28 5.25 12.20
C MET A 157 2.39 6.31 11.57
N LEU A 158 2.25 7.51 12.15
CA LEU A 158 1.35 8.52 11.60
C LEU A 158 1.68 8.90 10.15
N PRO A 159 2.92 9.22 9.74
CA PRO A 159 3.25 9.47 8.33
C PRO A 159 2.89 8.30 7.41
N ARG A 160 3.07 7.08 7.90
CA ARG A 160 2.74 5.85 7.18
C ARG A 160 1.23 5.71 7.01
N ILE A 161 0.48 5.91 8.09
CA ILE A 161 -0.98 5.85 8.09
C ILE A 161 -1.57 6.92 7.18
N LEU A 162 -1.03 8.15 7.19
CA LEU A 162 -1.47 9.22 6.28
C LEU A 162 -1.36 8.78 4.82
N SER A 163 -0.33 8.00 4.45
CA SER A 163 -0.18 7.48 3.08
C SER A 163 -1.25 6.50 2.61
N LEU A 164 -2.12 6.04 3.51
CA LEU A 164 -3.25 5.17 3.18
C LEU A 164 -4.45 5.94 2.62
N PHE A 165 -4.51 7.26 2.81
CA PHE A 165 -5.71 8.06 2.57
C PHE A 165 -5.67 8.82 1.25
N LYS A 166 -6.85 8.98 0.67
CA LYS A 166 -7.15 9.93 -0.41
C LYS A 166 -8.13 10.98 0.06
N VAL A 167 -7.86 12.24 -0.26
CA VAL A 167 -8.78 13.34 -0.01
C VAL A 167 -9.28 13.86 -1.34
N ASP A 168 -10.60 13.85 -1.54
CA ASP A 168 -11.25 14.17 -2.82
C ASP A 168 -10.64 13.38 -4.00
N GLY A 169 -10.31 12.10 -3.76
CA GLY A 169 -9.73 11.20 -4.77
C GLY A 169 -8.20 11.30 -4.96
N ILE A 170 -7.54 12.28 -4.34
CA ILE A 170 -6.09 12.51 -4.46
C ILE A 170 -5.36 11.93 -3.23
N PRO A 171 -4.35 11.07 -3.40
CA PRO A 171 -3.60 10.47 -2.30
C PRO A 171 -2.76 11.48 -1.52
N VAL A 172 -2.63 11.22 -0.21
CA VAL A 172 -1.65 11.91 0.65
C VAL A 172 -0.32 11.17 0.56
N TYR A 173 0.55 11.55 -0.38
CA TYR A 173 1.85 10.89 -0.51
C TYR A 173 2.77 11.20 0.68
N ALA A 174 3.50 10.19 1.16
CA ALA A 174 4.46 10.34 2.24
C ALA A 174 5.83 9.74 1.91
N LEU A 175 6.89 10.43 2.32
CA LEU A 175 8.28 10.00 2.29
C LEU A 175 8.80 9.89 3.73
N GLN A 176 9.39 8.76 4.08
CA GLN A 176 9.98 8.54 5.40
C GLN A 176 11.41 8.01 5.28
N LEU A 177 12.37 8.79 5.78
CA LEU A 177 13.78 8.39 5.92
C LEU A 177 14.09 8.22 7.41
N THR A 178 14.38 6.99 7.81
CA THR A 178 14.63 6.63 9.22
C THR A 178 15.75 5.59 9.31
N PRO A 179 16.36 5.35 10.47
CA PRO A 179 17.30 4.24 10.64
C PRO A 179 16.68 2.87 10.28
N ALA A 180 17.51 1.85 10.25
CA ALA A 180 17.04 0.47 10.07
C ALA A 180 16.11 0.04 11.22
N ALA A 181 15.40 -1.09 11.04
CA ALA A 181 14.56 -1.71 12.08
C ALA A 181 13.35 -0.90 12.60
N THR A 182 12.99 0.21 11.98
CA THR A 182 11.81 1.03 12.37
C THR A 182 10.46 0.52 11.85
N GLY A 183 10.41 -0.65 11.20
CA GLY A 183 9.17 -1.26 10.69
C GLY A 183 8.69 -0.75 9.33
N LYS A 184 9.52 -0.05 8.54
CA LYS A 184 9.18 0.46 7.18
C LYS A 184 8.72 -0.66 6.25
N SER A 185 9.54 -1.70 6.09
CA SER A 185 9.24 -2.83 5.20
C SER A 185 8.03 -3.64 5.68
N SER A 186 7.89 -3.83 7.00
CA SER A 186 6.75 -4.53 7.59
C SER A 186 5.42 -3.82 7.31
N PHE A 187 5.39 -2.49 7.38
CA PHE A 187 4.22 -1.69 6.99
C PHE A 187 3.83 -1.92 5.53
N MET A 188 4.79 -1.85 4.60
CA MET A 188 4.52 -2.04 3.17
C MET A 188 4.10 -3.48 2.83
N LEU A 189 4.75 -4.48 3.43
CA LEU A 189 4.38 -5.88 3.26
C LEU A 189 2.98 -6.18 3.82
N ARG A 190 2.58 -5.54 4.92
CA ARG A 190 1.20 -5.62 5.41
C ARG A 190 0.23 -5.01 4.40
N ASN A 191 0.55 -3.84 3.84
CA ASN A 191 -0.32 -3.18 2.86
C ASN A 191 -0.46 -3.93 1.54
N ARG A 192 0.54 -4.74 1.15
CA ARG A 192 0.43 -5.64 0.00
C ARG A 192 -0.81 -6.53 0.10
N ILE A 193 -1.14 -6.96 1.31
CA ILE A 193 -2.27 -7.84 1.59
C ILE A 193 -3.51 -7.02 1.97
N ALA A 194 -3.37 -6.13 2.95
CA ALA A 194 -4.48 -5.38 3.53
C ALA A 194 -5.14 -4.42 2.53
N PHE A 195 -4.35 -3.85 1.62
CA PHE A 195 -4.80 -2.77 0.73
C PHE A 195 -4.51 -3.08 -0.74
N ASN A 196 -4.06 -4.29 -1.07
CA ASN A 196 -3.68 -4.65 -2.43
C ASN A 196 -2.62 -3.69 -3.01
N TRP A 197 -1.58 -3.40 -2.22
CA TRP A 197 -0.44 -2.60 -2.69
C TRP A 197 0.61 -3.45 -3.41
N ALA A 198 1.33 -2.84 -4.34
CA ALA A 198 2.61 -3.37 -4.80
C ALA A 198 3.72 -3.02 -3.79
N TYR A 199 4.76 -3.85 -3.73
CA TYR A 199 5.98 -3.59 -2.96
C TYR A 199 7.18 -3.60 -3.90
N CYS A 200 7.97 -2.54 -3.86
CA CYS A 200 9.11 -2.32 -4.73
C CYS A 200 10.35 -2.01 -3.89
N SER A 201 11.35 -2.89 -3.89
CA SER A 201 12.65 -2.65 -3.27
C SER A 201 13.68 -2.02 -4.22
N GLU A 202 13.31 -1.87 -5.50
CA GLU A 202 14.13 -1.26 -6.53
C GLU A 202 13.39 -0.09 -7.18
N ALA A 203 14.14 0.75 -7.90
CA ALA A 203 13.55 1.79 -8.72
C ALA A 203 12.56 1.14 -9.73
N PRO A 204 11.30 1.58 -9.76
CA PRO A 204 10.30 1.00 -10.65
C PRO A 204 10.63 1.29 -12.11
N SER A 205 10.20 0.39 -13.00
CA SER A 205 10.24 0.64 -14.44
C SER A 205 8.84 0.88 -15.00
N LEU A 206 8.72 1.55 -16.14
CA LEU A 206 7.43 1.67 -16.85
C LEU A 206 6.84 0.33 -17.29
N ALA A 207 7.69 -0.66 -17.54
CA ALA A 207 7.23 -2.01 -17.83
C ALA A 207 6.48 -2.63 -16.64
N TYR A 208 6.99 -2.38 -15.43
CA TYR A 208 6.39 -2.85 -14.19
C TYR A 208 5.15 -2.02 -13.79
N LEU A 209 5.24 -0.70 -13.90
CA LEU A 209 4.15 0.20 -13.49
C LEU A 209 2.97 0.17 -14.46
N VAL A 210 3.23 0.29 -15.76
CA VAL A 210 2.18 0.51 -16.77
C VAL A 210 1.88 -0.75 -17.56
N TYR A 211 2.86 -1.29 -18.29
CA TYR A 211 2.63 -2.47 -19.14
C TYR A 211 3.92 -3.14 -19.56
N ASN A 212 4.00 -4.46 -19.44
CA ASN A 212 5.14 -5.24 -19.88
C ASN A 212 4.91 -5.83 -21.28
N ALA A 213 5.61 -5.28 -22.28
CA ALA A 213 5.49 -5.72 -23.66
C ALA A 213 6.02 -7.14 -23.93
N LYS A 214 6.91 -7.67 -23.07
CA LYS A 214 7.51 -8.98 -23.27
C LYS A 214 6.54 -10.12 -22.97
N ASP A 215 5.79 -10.03 -21.87
CA ASP A 215 4.80 -11.03 -21.47
C ASP A 215 3.35 -10.61 -21.80
N GLY A 216 3.16 -9.35 -22.20
CA GLY A 216 1.87 -8.81 -22.63
C GLY A 216 0.89 -8.61 -21.47
N PHE A 217 1.38 -8.49 -20.24
CA PHE A 217 0.56 -8.25 -19.06
C PHE A 217 0.51 -6.77 -18.66
N PRO A 218 -0.67 -6.27 -18.24
CA PRO A 218 -0.79 -4.98 -17.59
C PRO A 218 0.10 -4.88 -16.34
N GLY A 219 0.58 -3.68 -16.09
CA GLY A 219 1.40 -3.33 -14.92
C GLY A 219 0.57 -2.91 -13.71
N VAL A 220 1.28 -2.60 -12.63
CA VAL A 220 0.73 -2.29 -11.29
C VAL A 220 -0.45 -1.30 -11.31
N VAL A 221 -0.39 -0.27 -12.15
CA VAL A 221 -1.42 0.79 -12.18
C VAL A 221 -2.81 0.26 -12.49
N HIS A 222 -2.94 -0.84 -13.25
CA HIS A 222 -4.24 -1.37 -13.64
C HIS A 222 -4.99 -2.00 -12.44
N TYR A 223 -4.31 -2.80 -11.62
CA TYR A 223 -4.98 -3.67 -10.62
C TYR A 223 -4.63 -3.36 -9.16
N ARG A 224 -3.51 -2.70 -8.85
CA ARG A 224 -3.16 -2.36 -7.45
C ARG A 224 -3.81 -1.06 -6.98
N SER A 225 -4.00 -0.91 -5.67
CA SER A 225 -4.56 0.32 -5.08
C SER A 225 -3.49 1.28 -4.58
N GLY A 226 -2.25 0.81 -4.46
CA GLY A 226 -1.11 1.62 -4.04
C GLY A 226 0.22 0.91 -4.26
N VAL A 227 1.32 1.60 -3.93
CA VAL A 227 2.70 1.11 -4.06
C VAL A 227 3.53 1.58 -2.88
N GLY A 228 4.23 0.64 -2.23
CA GLY A 228 5.29 0.94 -1.27
C GLY A 228 6.65 0.82 -1.94
N PHE A 229 7.46 1.87 -1.87
CA PHE A 229 8.82 1.92 -2.37
C PHE A 229 9.80 1.86 -1.19
N ASP A 230 10.60 0.81 -1.10
CA ASP A 230 11.65 0.65 -0.10
C ASP A 230 13.03 0.96 -0.69
N GLY A 231 13.94 1.45 0.16
CA GLY A 231 15.31 1.76 -0.23
C GLY A 231 15.44 2.86 -1.29
N VAL A 232 14.60 3.90 -1.24
CA VAL A 232 14.62 4.99 -2.26
C VAL A 232 15.95 5.72 -2.34
N GLU A 233 16.74 5.75 -1.27
CA GLU A 233 18.09 6.33 -1.25
C GLU A 233 19.08 5.58 -2.15
N LYS A 234 18.80 4.30 -2.45
CA LYS A 234 19.67 3.42 -3.23
C LYS A 234 19.37 3.46 -4.73
N TRP A 235 18.31 4.15 -5.12
CA TRP A 235 17.88 4.18 -6.52
C TRP A 235 18.93 4.82 -7.44
N SER A 236 19.81 5.67 -6.92
CA SER A 236 20.99 6.21 -7.63
C SER A 236 21.90 5.14 -8.24
N GLN A 237 21.85 3.90 -7.76
CA GLN A 237 22.56 2.75 -8.35
C GLN A 237 21.97 2.30 -9.70
N GLN A 238 20.80 2.84 -10.10
CA GLN A 238 20.10 2.56 -11.35
C GLN A 238 19.73 3.85 -12.12
N PRO A 239 20.71 4.73 -12.44
CA PRO A 239 20.43 6.10 -12.88
C PRO A 239 19.70 6.16 -14.23
N LEU A 240 20.01 5.22 -15.14
CA LEU A 240 19.36 5.11 -16.45
C LEU A 240 17.87 4.75 -16.36
N ARG A 241 17.46 4.01 -15.32
CA ARG A 241 16.06 3.60 -15.14
C ARG A 241 15.24 4.79 -14.64
N ILE A 242 15.76 5.53 -13.66
CA ILE A 242 15.09 6.71 -13.12
C ILE A 242 14.99 7.79 -14.19
N SER A 243 16.08 8.14 -14.87
CA SER A 243 16.08 9.27 -15.81
C SER A 243 15.05 9.10 -16.94
N LYS A 244 14.83 7.86 -17.39
CA LYS A 244 13.88 7.56 -18.48
C LYS A 244 12.43 7.52 -18.02
N ASP A 245 12.17 6.97 -16.84
CA ASP A 245 10.80 6.64 -16.41
C ASP A 245 10.22 7.68 -15.44
N LEU A 246 11.04 8.61 -14.93
CA LEU A 246 10.65 9.58 -13.91
C LEU A 246 9.56 10.56 -14.37
N GLU A 247 9.62 11.08 -15.59
CA GLU A 247 8.62 12.07 -16.05
C GLU A 247 7.20 11.50 -16.03
N MET A 248 7.06 10.26 -16.47
CA MET A 248 5.80 9.53 -16.44
C MET A 248 5.40 9.20 -15.01
N PHE A 249 6.35 8.85 -14.15
CA PHE A 249 6.10 8.65 -12.72
C PHE A 249 5.56 9.92 -12.04
N LEU A 250 6.17 11.07 -12.30
CA LEU A 250 5.75 12.38 -11.77
C LEU A 250 4.39 12.82 -12.34
N THR A 251 4.10 12.50 -13.60
CA THR A 251 2.79 12.72 -14.22
C THR A 251 1.72 11.86 -13.56
N GLY A 252 2.00 10.57 -13.36
CA GLY A 252 1.10 9.64 -12.67
C GLY A 252 0.82 10.05 -11.21
N MET A 253 1.81 10.59 -10.50
CA MET A 253 1.61 11.13 -9.15
C MET A 253 0.72 12.38 -9.15
N GLU A 254 0.89 13.29 -10.11
CA GLU A 254 0.19 14.59 -10.11
C GLU A 254 -1.22 14.50 -10.68
N GLN A 255 -1.39 13.81 -11.82
CA GLN A 255 -2.63 13.77 -12.59
C GLN A 255 -3.32 12.41 -12.54
N GLY A 256 -2.67 11.39 -11.97
CA GLY A 256 -3.17 10.02 -12.03
C GLY A 256 -3.09 9.42 -13.44
N VAL A 257 -2.42 10.08 -14.39
CA VAL A 257 -2.36 9.65 -15.79
C VAL A 257 -1.11 8.81 -16.01
N TRP A 258 -1.31 7.59 -16.50
CA TRP A 258 -0.26 6.63 -16.79
C TRP A 258 -0.37 6.20 -18.24
N SER A 259 0.69 6.44 -19.01
CA SER A 259 0.76 5.98 -20.39
C SER A 259 2.17 5.48 -20.71
N ARG A 260 2.27 4.72 -21.80
CA ARG A 260 3.55 4.28 -22.33
C ARG A 260 3.53 4.46 -23.84
N GLY A 261 4.44 5.28 -24.36
CA GLY A 261 4.62 5.47 -25.80
C GLY A 261 5.24 4.22 -26.43
N VAL A 262 4.43 3.21 -26.73
CA VAL A 262 4.82 2.03 -27.52
C VAL A 262 3.89 1.88 -28.71
N ALA A 263 4.41 1.28 -29.80
CA ALA A 263 3.73 1.12 -31.10
C ALA A 263 2.48 0.20 -31.08
N THR A 264 1.95 -0.12 -29.91
CA THR A 264 0.76 -0.96 -29.70
C THR A 264 -0.25 -0.12 -28.93
N PRO A 265 -1.55 -0.10 -29.30
CA PRO A 265 -2.52 0.75 -28.63
C PRO A 265 -2.72 0.24 -27.20
N LEU A 266 -1.97 0.79 -26.27
CA LEU A 266 -2.25 0.72 -24.85
C LEU A 266 -2.97 1.99 -24.46
N GLN A 267 -4.16 1.82 -23.92
CA GLN A 267 -4.96 2.89 -23.38
C GLN A 267 -4.17 3.59 -22.26
N GLU A 268 -4.21 4.91 -22.29
CA GLU A 268 -3.92 5.74 -21.13
C GLU A 268 -4.79 5.28 -19.95
N VAL A 269 -4.16 5.11 -18.79
CA VAL A 269 -4.84 4.73 -17.55
C VAL A 269 -4.92 5.94 -16.64
N THR A 270 -6.12 6.34 -16.27
CA THR A 270 -6.36 7.43 -15.31
C THR A 270 -6.73 6.85 -13.95
N LYS A 271 -5.75 6.79 -13.05
CA LYS A 271 -5.88 6.28 -11.69
C LYS A 271 -4.81 6.84 -10.76
N PHE A 272 -5.24 7.43 -9.66
CA PHE A 272 -4.35 7.73 -8.54
C PHE A 272 -4.07 6.47 -7.69
N LEU A 273 -2.79 6.20 -7.46
CA LEU A 273 -2.33 5.13 -6.57
C LEU A 273 -1.89 5.74 -5.24
N ASN A 274 -2.23 5.13 -4.10
CA ASN A 274 -1.57 5.52 -2.85
C ASN A 274 -0.08 5.19 -2.92
N MET A 275 0.79 6.06 -2.41
CA MET A 275 2.23 5.81 -2.44
C MET A 275 2.90 6.15 -1.12
N PHE A 276 3.77 5.26 -0.68
CA PHE A 276 4.66 5.46 0.45
C PHE A 276 6.09 5.21 0.03
N PHE A 277 6.97 6.18 0.29
CA PHE A 277 8.38 6.11 -0.01
C PHE A 277 9.16 5.94 1.30
N ALA A 278 9.97 4.91 1.36
CA ALA A 278 10.74 4.53 2.52
C ALA A 278 12.23 4.46 2.15
N GLY A 279 13.06 5.00 3.02
CA GLY A 279 14.50 4.93 2.88
C GLY A 279 15.23 4.96 4.20
N ASN A 280 16.54 4.81 4.11
CA ASN A 280 17.44 4.89 5.26
C ASN A 280 18.16 6.23 5.30
N ILE A 281 18.47 6.66 6.52
CA ILE A 281 19.30 7.84 6.78
C ILE A 281 20.23 7.55 7.96
N VAL A 282 21.43 8.11 7.90
CA VAL A 282 22.48 7.91 8.91
C VAL A 282 22.86 9.22 9.60
N THR A 283 22.77 10.33 8.88
CA THR A 283 23.15 11.66 9.37
C THR A 283 22.05 12.66 9.07
N ARG A 284 22.00 13.74 9.84
CA ARG A 284 21.08 14.86 9.62
C ARG A 284 21.81 16.16 9.88
N GLY A 285 21.75 17.07 8.91
CA GLY A 285 22.44 18.36 8.98
C GLY A 285 21.54 19.55 8.62
N ALA A 286 20.37 19.31 8.02
CA ALA A 286 19.50 20.36 7.52
C ALA A 286 18.48 20.85 8.55
N LYS A 287 17.90 22.03 8.30
CA LYS A 287 16.94 22.67 9.20
C LYS A 287 15.58 21.98 9.12
N SER A 288 15.15 21.57 7.93
CA SER A 288 13.89 20.86 7.69
C SER A 288 14.09 19.42 7.19
N ASP A 289 13.06 18.58 7.33
CA ASP A 289 13.04 17.23 6.75
C ASP A 289 13.07 17.28 5.23
N ARG A 290 12.47 18.33 4.65
CA ARG A 290 12.45 18.53 3.20
C ARG A 290 13.83 18.86 2.64
N GLU A 291 14.58 19.74 3.30
CA GLU A 291 15.97 20.01 2.95
C GLU A 291 16.84 18.75 3.12
N GLU A 292 16.62 17.99 4.19
CA GLU A 292 17.37 16.75 4.41
C GLU A 292 17.05 15.71 3.33
N ALA A 293 15.77 15.47 3.03
CA ALA A 293 15.34 14.59 1.96
C ALA A 293 15.84 15.06 0.60
N TYR A 294 15.89 16.37 0.35
CA TYR A 294 16.47 16.93 -0.86
C TYR A 294 17.93 16.51 -1.00
N SER A 295 18.72 16.63 0.07
CA SER A 295 20.14 16.26 0.08
C SER A 295 20.38 14.78 -0.20
N VAL A 296 19.52 13.89 0.33
CA VAL A 296 19.59 12.45 0.09
C VAL A 296 19.21 12.11 -1.36
N LEU A 297 18.23 12.82 -1.93
CA LEU A 297 17.67 12.49 -3.24
C LEU A 297 18.38 13.16 -4.42
N VAL A 298 19.25 14.16 -4.20
CA VAL A 298 19.88 14.93 -5.30
C VAL A 298 20.69 14.04 -6.25
N GLY A 299 21.30 12.97 -5.75
CA GLY A 299 22.01 11.96 -6.56
C GLY A 299 21.11 10.86 -7.13
N VAL A 300 19.82 10.89 -6.83
CA VAL A 300 18.83 9.87 -7.20
C VAL A 300 17.91 10.37 -8.31
N MET A 301 17.28 11.53 -8.11
CA MET A 301 16.29 12.13 -9.01
C MET A 301 16.21 13.63 -8.77
N PRO A 302 15.69 14.46 -9.71
CA PRO A 302 15.32 15.85 -9.48
C PRO A 302 14.43 16.05 -8.23
N PRO A 303 14.99 16.42 -7.06
CA PRO A 303 14.26 16.29 -5.80
C PRO A 303 13.16 17.34 -5.66
N SER A 304 13.33 18.53 -6.23
CA SER A 304 12.32 19.59 -6.17
C SER A 304 11.00 19.15 -6.80
N GLN A 305 11.04 18.59 -8.01
CA GLN A 305 9.85 18.14 -8.72
C GLN A 305 9.16 16.98 -8.00
N PHE A 306 9.95 16.07 -7.43
CA PHE A 306 9.44 14.93 -6.66
C PHE A 306 8.86 15.37 -5.32
N LEU A 307 9.64 16.06 -4.49
CA LEU A 307 9.25 16.48 -3.15
C LEU A 307 8.08 17.45 -3.17
N ASP A 308 7.92 18.32 -4.18
CA ASP A 308 6.72 19.15 -4.27
C ASP A 308 5.44 18.31 -4.29
N ARG A 309 5.47 17.08 -4.81
CA ARG A 309 4.29 16.17 -4.83
C ARG A 309 4.08 15.44 -3.51
N ILE A 310 5.09 15.36 -2.64
CA ILE A 310 5.00 14.67 -1.35
C ILE A 310 4.37 15.60 -0.30
N ALA A 311 3.24 15.19 0.25
CA ALA A 311 2.54 15.96 1.27
C ALA A 311 3.25 15.88 2.62
N VAL A 312 3.75 14.70 2.99
CA VAL A 312 4.39 14.46 4.29
C VAL A 312 5.80 13.94 4.10
N VAL A 313 6.79 14.68 4.58
CA VAL A 313 8.18 14.24 4.63
C VAL A 313 8.56 14.06 6.09
N ASP A 314 9.03 12.87 6.46
CA ASP A 314 9.47 12.53 7.81
C ASP A 314 10.92 12.04 7.75
N VAL A 315 11.83 12.80 8.36
CA VAL A 315 13.25 12.43 8.43
C VAL A 315 13.70 12.36 9.87
N THR A 316 13.96 11.14 10.36
CA THR A 316 14.37 10.91 11.75
C THR A 316 15.71 10.23 11.87
N LEU A 317 16.39 10.51 12.97
CA LEU A 317 17.54 9.74 13.46
C LEU A 317 17.23 9.00 14.76
N GLU A 318 16.01 9.14 15.29
CA GLU A 318 15.60 8.38 16.46
C GLU A 318 15.64 6.89 16.14
N ASP A 319 16.47 6.16 16.87
CA ASP A 319 16.59 4.72 16.77
C ASP A 319 15.43 4.06 17.51
N VAL A 320 14.38 3.72 16.75
CA VAL A 320 13.18 3.05 17.25
C VAL A 320 13.17 1.63 16.71
N ASP A 321 13.49 0.68 17.58
CA ASP A 321 13.34 -0.74 17.28
C ASP A 321 11.86 -1.13 17.32
N ALA A 322 11.22 -1.17 16.15
CA ALA A 322 9.79 -1.43 16.04
C ALA A 322 9.38 -2.81 16.57
N LEU A 323 10.32 -3.77 16.59
CA LEU A 323 10.04 -5.12 17.10
C LEU A 323 9.76 -5.12 18.60
N ARG A 324 10.38 -4.21 19.36
CA ARG A 324 10.13 -4.07 20.82
C ARG A 324 8.71 -3.61 21.13
N HIS A 325 8.08 -2.92 20.19
CA HIS A 325 6.71 -2.44 20.33
C HIS A 325 5.69 -3.34 19.63
N TYR A 326 6.15 -4.45 19.03
CA TYR A 326 5.31 -5.36 18.28
C TYR A 326 4.61 -6.36 19.20
N THR A 327 3.30 -6.52 19.04
CA THR A 327 2.46 -7.34 19.92
C THR A 327 2.26 -8.77 19.41
N GLY A 328 2.53 -9.04 18.14
CA GLY A 328 2.20 -10.32 17.50
C GLY A 328 0.74 -10.47 17.07
N TYR A 329 -0.13 -9.51 17.41
CA TYR A 329 -1.55 -9.55 17.08
C TYR A 329 -1.94 -8.34 16.23
N VAL A 330 -2.71 -8.56 15.16
CA VAL A 330 -3.15 -7.49 14.24
C VAL A 330 -4.65 -7.56 14.02
N LEU A 331 -5.24 -6.49 13.48
CA LEU A 331 -6.61 -6.54 12.99
C LEU A 331 -6.68 -7.29 11.65
N PRO A 332 -7.74 -8.08 11.40
CA PRO A 332 -8.07 -8.65 10.10
C PRO A 332 -7.95 -7.61 8.97
N ASP A 333 -7.44 -8.05 7.81
CA ASP A 333 -7.17 -7.17 6.67
C ASP A 333 -8.45 -6.45 6.20
N SER A 334 -9.56 -7.16 6.20
CA SER A 334 -10.91 -6.64 5.94
C SER A 334 -11.38 -5.58 6.94
N ILE A 335 -11.12 -5.75 8.24
CA ILE A 335 -11.43 -4.71 9.26
C ILE A 335 -10.56 -3.48 9.02
N LEU A 336 -9.24 -3.67 8.87
CA LEU A 336 -8.30 -2.55 8.68
C LEU A 336 -8.64 -1.74 7.43
N ARG A 337 -8.96 -2.43 6.32
CA ARG A 337 -9.42 -1.81 5.07
C ARG A 337 -10.72 -1.04 5.25
N GLY A 338 -11.69 -1.63 5.95
CA GLY A 338 -12.96 -1.01 6.25
C GLY A 338 -12.84 0.26 7.09
N LEU A 339 -11.99 0.23 8.12
CA LEU A 339 -11.70 1.40 8.97
C LEU A 339 -11.06 2.53 8.16
N VAL A 340 -10.03 2.24 7.36
CA VAL A 340 -9.40 3.27 6.51
C VAL A 340 -10.41 3.85 5.51
N GLN A 341 -11.21 3.01 4.84
CA GLN A 341 -12.26 3.50 3.93
C GLN A 341 -13.31 4.36 4.63
N HIS A 342 -13.68 4.02 5.87
CA HIS A 342 -14.60 4.83 6.67
C HIS A 342 -13.98 6.21 6.96
N TYR A 343 -12.77 6.26 7.54
CA TYR A 343 -12.13 7.52 7.89
C TYR A 343 -11.70 8.34 6.66
N GLU A 344 -11.45 7.70 5.51
CA GLU A 344 -11.23 8.39 4.23
C GLU A 344 -12.50 9.14 3.77
N ARG A 345 -13.67 8.52 3.92
CA ARG A 345 -14.95 9.19 3.65
C ARG A 345 -15.21 10.33 4.63
N GLU A 346 -14.90 10.16 5.91
CA GLU A 346 -15.04 11.23 6.91
C GLU A 346 -14.09 12.40 6.60
N ALA A 347 -12.82 12.13 6.31
CA ALA A 347 -11.87 13.15 5.87
C ALA A 347 -12.39 13.90 4.62
N SER A 348 -13.00 13.16 3.69
CA SER A 348 -13.60 13.73 2.47
C SER A 348 -14.84 14.60 2.73
N LYS A 349 -15.49 14.50 3.88
CA LYS A 349 -16.63 15.37 4.27
C LYS A 349 -16.20 16.66 4.96
N ILE A 350 -15.04 16.67 5.61
CA ILE A 350 -14.54 17.84 6.33
C ILE A 350 -14.18 18.94 5.33
N ARG A 351 -14.80 20.11 5.44
CA ARG A 351 -14.55 21.29 4.57
C ARG A 351 -13.96 22.48 5.31
N ASP A 352 -14.19 22.57 6.61
CA ASP A 352 -13.77 23.69 7.45
C ASP A 352 -12.29 23.51 7.87
N VAL A 353 -11.40 23.73 6.90
CA VAL A 353 -9.94 23.73 7.08
C VAL A 353 -9.35 24.91 6.32
N SER A 354 -8.34 25.54 6.88
CA SER A 354 -7.66 26.69 6.31
C SER A 354 -6.17 26.42 6.19
N SER A 355 -5.51 27.01 5.20
CA SER A 355 -4.05 26.93 5.05
C SER A 355 -3.53 28.30 4.63
N SER A 356 -2.41 28.71 5.21
CA SER A 356 -1.69 29.93 4.82
C SER A 356 -0.77 29.71 3.61
N LEU A 357 -0.50 28.44 3.27
CA LEU A 357 0.31 28.05 2.12
C LEU A 357 -0.41 28.32 0.79
N SER A 358 0.33 28.25 -0.31
CA SER A 358 -0.19 28.48 -1.66
C SER A 358 -0.02 27.27 -2.58
N LYS A 359 -0.84 27.22 -3.64
CA LYS A 359 -0.74 26.24 -4.73
C LYS A 359 -0.83 24.79 -4.19
N ARG A 360 0.14 23.94 -4.56
CA ARG A 360 0.15 22.52 -4.21
C ARG A 360 0.32 22.30 -2.70
N TYR A 361 1.09 23.16 -2.05
CA TYR A 361 1.33 23.07 -0.61
C TYR A 361 0.06 23.34 0.20
N GLU A 362 -0.79 24.26 -0.26
CA GLU A 362 -2.11 24.50 0.31
C GLU A 362 -2.99 23.25 0.24
N ARG A 363 -3.04 22.59 -0.94
CA ARG A 363 -3.77 21.33 -1.13
C ARG A 363 -3.26 20.26 -0.17
N HIS A 364 -1.94 20.10 -0.06
CA HIS A 364 -1.32 19.13 0.84
C HIS A 364 -1.68 19.39 2.29
N SER A 365 -1.57 20.63 2.75
CA SER A 365 -1.90 21.00 4.14
C SER A 365 -3.35 20.70 4.45
N ARG A 366 -4.29 21.16 3.61
CA ARG A 366 -5.72 20.88 3.80
C ARG A 366 -6.02 19.38 3.81
N ALA A 367 -5.36 18.59 2.96
CA ALA A 367 -5.54 17.14 2.95
C ALA A 367 -5.03 16.50 4.26
N VAL A 368 -3.84 16.88 4.72
CA VAL A 368 -3.28 16.42 6.00
C VAL A 368 -4.21 16.78 7.16
N GLN A 369 -4.70 18.03 7.23
CA GLN A 369 -5.63 18.46 8.28
C GLN A 369 -6.89 17.60 8.32
N ARG A 370 -7.51 17.36 7.16
CA ARG A 370 -8.75 16.57 7.07
C ARG A 370 -8.55 15.13 7.52
N VAL A 371 -7.43 14.51 7.15
CA VAL A 371 -7.12 13.14 7.61
C VAL A 371 -6.82 13.13 9.11
N LEU A 372 -6.05 14.09 9.63
CA LEU A 372 -5.78 14.20 11.07
C LEU A 372 -7.07 14.36 11.88
N LEU A 373 -7.97 15.26 11.46
CA LEU A 373 -9.28 15.45 12.12
C LEU A 373 -10.12 14.16 12.07
N ALA A 374 -10.21 13.49 10.91
CA ALA A 374 -10.92 12.23 10.78
C ALA A 374 -10.35 11.12 11.67
N LEU A 375 -9.05 11.16 11.96
CA LEU A 375 -8.36 10.24 12.86
C LEU A 375 -8.46 10.63 14.35
N GLY A 376 -9.24 11.68 14.67
CA GLY A 376 -9.41 12.19 16.03
C GLY A 376 -8.17 12.90 16.57
N VAL A 377 -7.30 13.42 15.69
CA VAL A 377 -6.08 14.15 16.05
C VAL A 377 -6.37 15.65 16.05
N LYS A 378 -6.32 16.24 17.25
CA LYS A 378 -6.44 17.69 17.44
C LYS A 378 -5.17 18.38 16.99
N HIS A 379 -5.32 19.47 16.24
CA HIS A 379 -4.22 20.30 15.75
C HIS A 379 -4.75 21.68 15.36
N ASN A 380 -3.86 22.66 15.25
CA ASN A 380 -4.16 23.95 14.64
C ASN A 380 -3.83 23.89 13.13
N PRO A 381 -4.47 24.74 12.29
CA PRO A 381 -4.13 24.84 10.86
C PRO A 381 -2.62 25.01 10.59
N ASP A 382 -1.96 25.86 11.38
CA ASP A 382 -0.52 26.14 11.26
C ASP A 382 0.36 24.90 11.51
N ASP A 383 -0.13 23.91 12.25
CA ASP A 383 0.63 22.68 12.52
C ASP A 383 0.75 21.82 11.26
N ALA A 384 -0.33 21.73 10.47
CA ALA A 384 -0.30 21.02 9.20
C ALA A 384 0.52 21.77 8.15
N ASP A 385 0.43 23.11 8.12
CA ASP A 385 1.28 23.94 7.26
C ASP A 385 2.76 23.70 7.57
N ALA A 386 3.12 23.67 8.85
CA ALA A 386 4.47 23.41 9.32
C ALA A 386 4.94 21.97 9.00
N ILE A 387 4.08 20.95 9.15
CA ILE A 387 4.38 19.57 8.75
C ILE A 387 4.67 19.48 7.25
N VAL A 388 3.87 20.16 6.42
CA VAL A 388 4.02 20.12 4.97
C VAL A 388 5.28 20.85 4.50
N MET A 389 5.63 21.97 5.12
CA MET A 389 6.78 22.81 4.72
C MET A 389 8.11 22.38 5.34
N ASP A 390 8.12 22.07 6.64
CA ASP A 390 9.35 21.77 7.37
C ASP A 390 9.54 20.28 7.63
N GLY A 391 8.47 19.49 7.54
CA GLY A 391 8.50 18.06 7.79
C GLY A 391 7.90 17.64 9.13
N PHE A 392 7.49 16.37 9.15
CA PHE A 392 6.78 15.77 10.25
C PHE A 392 7.65 15.60 11.49
N SER A 393 8.93 15.21 11.35
CA SER A 393 9.80 14.96 12.51
C SER A 393 10.07 16.22 13.35
N ARG A 394 9.87 17.41 12.78
CA ARG A 394 10.03 18.69 13.47
C ARG A 394 8.79 19.08 14.28
N HIS A 395 7.60 18.67 13.83
CA HIS A 395 6.32 19.19 14.33
C HIS A 395 5.39 18.10 14.89
N TRP A 396 5.82 16.84 14.94
CA TRP A 396 4.99 15.71 15.40
C TRP A 396 4.41 15.90 16.80
N HIS A 397 5.13 16.57 17.71
CA HIS A 397 4.73 16.83 19.09
C HIS A 397 3.50 17.74 19.22
N ARG A 398 3.11 18.41 18.12
CA ARG A 398 1.91 19.25 18.06
C ARG A 398 0.65 18.45 17.73
N VAL A 399 0.83 17.22 17.22
CA VAL A 399 -0.26 16.36 16.73
C VAL A 399 -0.29 14.97 17.40
N ILE A 400 0.65 14.66 18.30
CA ILE A 400 0.72 13.45 19.13
C ILE A 400 1.06 13.83 20.57
#